data_AF-A0A380T3K1-F1
#
_entry.id   AF-A0A380T3K1-F1
#
_cell.length_a   1.000
_cell.length_b   1.000
_cell.length_c   1.000
_cell.angle_alpha   90.00
_cell.angle_beta   90.00
_cell.angle_gamma   90.00
#
_symmetry.space_group_name_H-M   'P 1'
#
loop_
_entity.id
_entity.type
_entity.pdbx_description
1 polymer ?
#
loop_
_entity_poly.entity_id
_entity_poly.type
_entity_poly.pdbx_seq_one_letter_code
_entity_poly.pdbx_strand_id
1 'polypeptide(L)'
;MLEEFIEDEFDIDESMRELDALDTEIQKLLRLEEIQSAAYDKAFAWWDVVGGLPSIFERYKSSIASLEKMFPLLSDNPEDRFSRGTLLVGLVSAYEGLIHDFLLLCCQSYALATKAASNLNNLEPYDRTYLGLKVDCSRDELIMKLKKKTFHDPMQVTRLCNVLFELPLPGAHDKEVSYYKALLKARNSYTHNGGYENGKEFKISMKTLRFSFKYFHMLADSYEQYVAEQAITAADEADKT
;
A
#
# COMPACT_ATOMS: atom_id res chain seq x y z
N MET A 1 21.32 79.02 23.91
CA MET A 1 20.57 77.75 23.88
C MET A 1 21.56 76.70 23.44
N LEU A 2 22.08 75.93 24.39
CA LEU A 2 22.86 74.73 24.10
C LEU A 2 21.81 73.63 23.91
N GLU A 3 21.69 73.13 22.69
CA GLU A 3 20.94 71.90 22.41
C GLU A 3 21.67 70.78 23.14
N GLU A 4 21.00 70.16 24.12
CA GLU A 4 21.41 68.88 24.68
C GLU A 4 21.40 67.86 23.53
N PHE A 5 22.57 67.56 23.00
CA PHE A 5 22.80 66.34 22.25
C PHE A 5 22.62 65.20 23.24
N ILE A 6 21.48 64.52 23.18
CA ILE A 6 21.30 63.22 23.81
C ILE A 6 22.27 62.28 23.09
N GLU A 7 23.39 61.95 23.74
CA GLU A 7 24.21 60.80 23.37
C GLU A 7 23.37 59.56 23.68
N ASP A 8 22.62 59.07 22.69
CA ASP A 8 22.11 57.70 22.72
C ASP A 8 23.33 56.77 22.73
N GLU A 9 23.68 56.28 23.91
CA GLU A 9 24.73 55.30 24.09
C GLU A 9 24.29 54.02 23.35
N PHE A 10 24.99 53.69 22.26
CA PHE A 10 24.71 52.50 21.47
C PHE A 10 25.00 51.25 22.31
N ASP A 11 23.95 50.65 22.89
CA ASP A 11 24.05 49.42 23.66
C ASP A 11 24.24 48.22 22.71
N ILE A 12 25.50 47.84 22.56
CA ILE A 12 25.92 46.69 21.75
C ILE A 12 25.31 45.40 22.30
N ASP A 13 25.14 45.27 23.62
CA ASP A 13 24.62 44.05 24.24
C ASP A 13 23.12 43.92 24.00
N GLU A 14 22.37 45.03 23.98
CA GLU A 14 20.96 45.06 23.56
C GLU A 14 20.82 44.69 22.09
N SER A 15 21.62 45.32 21.22
CA SER A 15 21.64 45.03 19.78
C SER A 15 21.98 43.56 19.49
N MET A 16 22.91 42.95 20.23
CA MET A 16 23.24 41.53 20.09
C MET A 16 22.10 40.61 20.54
N ARG A 17 21.38 40.95 21.62
CA ARG A 17 20.19 40.19 22.05
C ARG A 17 19.06 40.26 21.03
N GLU A 18 18.86 41.42 20.41
CA GLU A 18 17.87 41.58 19.33
C GLU A 18 18.23 40.72 18.11
N LEU A 19 19.50 40.68 17.72
CA LEU A 19 19.98 39.81 16.64
C LEU A 19 19.79 38.31 16.95
N ASP A 20 20.09 37.88 18.17
CA ASP A 20 19.88 36.48 18.59
C ASP A 20 18.38 36.11 18.62
N ALA A 21 17.52 37.03 19.03
CA ALA A 21 16.07 36.84 18.99
C ALA A 21 15.56 36.72 17.56
N LEU A 22 16.07 37.56 16.65
CA LEU A 22 15.72 37.54 15.23
C LEU A 22 16.22 36.26 14.54
N ASP A 23 17.43 35.79 14.83
CA ASP A 23 17.93 34.50 14.34
C ASP A 23 17.04 33.35 14.82
N THR A 24 16.66 33.35 16.10
CA THR A 24 15.73 32.35 16.66
C THR A 24 14.38 32.36 15.96
N GLU A 25 13.85 33.54 15.64
CA GLU A 25 12.60 33.69 14.89
C GLU A 25 12.72 33.19 13.46
N ILE A 26 13.81 33.51 12.76
CA ILE A 26 14.10 32.99 11.41
C ILE A 26 14.17 31.46 11.43
N GLN A 27 14.91 30.86 12.37
CA GLN A 27 15.00 29.41 12.48
C GLN A 27 13.65 28.75 12.75
N LYS A 28 12.77 29.43 13.51
CA LYS A 28 11.40 28.95 13.74
C LYS A 28 10.57 29.00 12.45
N LEU A 29 10.67 30.07 11.67
CA LEU A 29 9.96 30.22 10.39
C LEU A 29 10.42 29.17 9.37
N LEU A 30 11.73 28.96 9.24
CA LEU A 30 12.29 27.93 8.34
C LEU A 30 11.79 26.54 8.70
N ARG A 31 11.75 26.20 10.00
CA ARG A 31 11.18 24.91 10.44
C ARG A 31 9.70 24.77 10.10
N LEU A 32 8.92 25.84 10.21
CA LEU A 32 7.50 25.80 9.84
C LEU A 32 7.33 25.57 8.33
N GLU A 33 8.14 26.25 7.51
CA GLU A 33 8.16 26.06 6.05
C GLU A 33 8.55 24.64 5.67
N GLU A 34 9.56 24.06 6.31
CA GLU A 34 9.97 22.66 6.09
C GLU A 34 8.86 21.66 6.42
N ILE A 35 8.17 21.86 7.55
CA ILE A 35 7.07 20.99 7.98
C ILE A 35 5.89 21.10 7.01
N GLN A 36 5.54 22.31 6.59
CA GLN A 36 4.46 22.54 5.64
C GLN A 36 4.78 21.97 4.25
N SER A 37 6.00 22.19 3.76
CA SER A 37 6.46 21.59 2.49
C SER A 37 6.38 20.07 2.53
N ALA A 38 6.82 19.43 3.62
CA ALA A 38 6.76 17.98 3.76
C ALA A 38 5.30 17.45 3.80
N ALA A 39 4.37 18.21 4.38
CA ALA A 39 2.96 17.86 4.39
C ALA A 39 2.35 17.91 2.98
N TYR A 40 2.66 18.95 2.18
CA TYR A 40 2.23 19.02 0.78
C TYR A 40 2.85 17.92 -0.08
N ASP A 41 4.14 17.60 0.10
CA ASP A 41 4.78 16.49 -0.61
C ASP A 41 4.07 15.15 -0.35
N LYS A 42 3.66 14.90 0.91
CA LYS A 42 2.84 13.73 1.28
C LYS A 42 1.49 13.76 0.56
N ALA A 43 0.82 14.90 0.51
CA ALA A 43 -0.48 15.04 -0.15
C ALA A 43 -0.39 14.77 -1.66
N PHE A 44 0.56 15.39 -2.35
CA PHE A 44 0.79 15.19 -3.77
C PHE A 44 1.17 13.75 -4.09
N ALA A 45 1.99 13.12 -3.25
CA ALA A 45 2.35 11.72 -3.42
C ALA A 45 1.14 10.77 -3.42
N TRP A 46 0.13 11.02 -2.57
CA TRP A 46 -1.11 10.25 -2.58
C TRP A 46 -2.01 10.59 -3.77
N TRP A 47 -2.04 11.85 -4.20
CA TRP A 47 -2.74 12.26 -5.43
C TRP A 47 -2.18 11.59 -6.68
N ASP A 48 -0.87 11.42 -6.78
CA ASP A 48 -0.23 10.67 -7.87
C ASP A 48 -0.71 9.21 -7.89
N VAL A 49 -0.80 8.58 -6.72
CA VAL A 49 -1.35 7.22 -6.59
C VAL A 49 -2.82 7.19 -7.03
N VAL A 50 -3.65 8.11 -6.55
CA VAL A 50 -5.06 8.23 -6.99
C VAL A 50 -5.15 8.38 -8.51
N GLY A 51 -4.30 9.20 -9.12
CA GLY A 51 -4.25 9.41 -10.57
C GLY A 51 -3.86 8.15 -11.37
N GLY A 52 -3.01 7.29 -10.81
CA GLY A 52 -2.58 6.05 -11.45
C GLY A 52 -3.54 4.87 -11.29
N LEU A 53 -4.36 4.86 -10.24
CA LEU A 53 -5.27 3.76 -9.91
C LEU A 53 -6.24 3.37 -11.04
N PRO A 54 -6.92 4.28 -11.77
CA PRO A 54 -7.89 3.91 -12.79
C PRO A 54 -7.34 2.91 -13.81
N SER A 55 -6.10 3.11 -14.28
CA SER A 55 -5.47 2.22 -15.25
C SER A 55 -5.24 0.80 -14.71
N ILE A 56 -4.92 0.68 -13.42
CA ILE A 56 -4.69 -0.59 -12.72
C ILE A 56 -6.03 -1.32 -12.57
N PHE A 57 -7.06 -0.60 -12.13
CA PHE A 57 -8.40 -1.14 -11.97
C PHE A 57 -9.03 -1.54 -13.29
N GLU A 58 -8.79 -0.82 -14.38
CA GLU A 58 -9.24 -1.22 -15.73
C GLU A 58 -8.62 -2.57 -16.15
N ARG A 59 -7.31 -2.76 -15.93
CA ARG A 59 -6.65 -4.05 -16.23
C ARG A 59 -7.19 -5.19 -15.37
N TYR A 60 -7.41 -4.94 -14.09
CA TYR A 60 -8.03 -5.90 -13.18
C TYR A 60 -9.45 -6.26 -13.62
N LYS A 61 -10.31 -5.26 -13.85
CA LYS A 61 -11.70 -5.43 -14.31
C LYS A 61 -11.76 -6.20 -15.63
N SER A 62 -10.86 -5.93 -16.57
CA SER A 62 -10.76 -6.66 -17.84
C SER A 62 -10.37 -8.14 -17.64
N SER A 63 -9.41 -8.40 -16.76
CA SER A 63 -8.99 -9.77 -16.40
C SER A 63 -10.13 -10.55 -15.76
N ILE A 64 -10.83 -9.92 -14.81
CA ILE A 64 -11.94 -10.55 -14.10
C ILE A 64 -13.15 -10.77 -15.03
N ALA A 65 -13.51 -9.82 -15.89
CA ALA A 65 -14.60 -9.98 -16.86
C ALA A 65 -14.36 -11.17 -17.81
N SER A 66 -13.09 -11.45 -18.13
CA SER A 66 -12.72 -12.63 -18.92
C SER A 66 -12.94 -13.93 -18.15
N LEU A 67 -12.62 -13.95 -16.85
CA LEU A 67 -12.85 -15.10 -15.97
C LEU A 67 -14.34 -15.32 -15.66
N GLU A 68 -15.12 -14.24 -15.58
CA GLU A 68 -16.56 -14.29 -15.29
C GLU A 68 -17.32 -15.12 -16.34
N LYS A 69 -16.90 -15.06 -17.61
CA LYS A 69 -17.47 -15.83 -18.72
C LYS A 69 -17.40 -17.35 -18.52
N MET A 70 -16.53 -17.84 -17.64
CA MET A 70 -16.41 -19.26 -17.33
C MET A 70 -17.50 -19.74 -16.36
N PHE A 71 -18.08 -18.86 -15.54
CA PHE A 71 -19.05 -19.27 -14.51
C PHE A 71 -20.30 -19.98 -15.04
N PRO A 72 -20.93 -19.55 -16.15
CA PRO A 72 -22.09 -20.24 -16.72
C PRO A 72 -21.77 -21.61 -17.33
N LEU A 73 -20.50 -21.86 -17.65
CA LEU A 73 -20.04 -23.09 -18.29
C LEU A 73 -19.66 -24.19 -17.28
N LEU A 74 -19.55 -23.81 -16.00
CA LEU A 74 -19.11 -24.71 -14.94
C LEU A 74 -20.26 -25.09 -14.01
N SER A 75 -20.26 -26.35 -13.62
CA SER A 75 -21.17 -26.91 -12.63
C SER A 75 -20.37 -27.50 -11.46
N ASP A 76 -21.05 -28.05 -10.45
CA ASP A 76 -20.42 -28.84 -9.39
C ASP A 76 -20.16 -30.31 -9.81
N ASN A 77 -20.34 -30.65 -11.10
CA ASN A 77 -20.08 -31.99 -11.61
C ASN A 77 -18.59 -32.37 -11.48
N PRO A 78 -18.25 -33.65 -11.25
CA PRO A 78 -16.86 -34.09 -11.14
C PRO A 78 -16.00 -33.78 -12.37
N GLU A 79 -16.58 -33.79 -13.57
CA GLU A 79 -15.88 -33.51 -14.84
C GLU A 79 -15.35 -32.07 -14.91
N ASP A 80 -16.05 -31.12 -14.31
CA ASP A 80 -15.67 -29.70 -14.29
C ASP A 80 -14.63 -29.37 -13.21
N ARG A 81 -14.21 -30.34 -12.39
CA ARG A 81 -13.34 -30.12 -11.22
C ARG A 81 -12.06 -29.38 -11.60
N PHE A 82 -11.35 -29.86 -12.62
CA PHE A 82 -10.09 -29.25 -13.02
C PHE A 82 -10.31 -27.81 -13.50
N SER A 83 -11.34 -27.58 -14.32
CA SER A 83 -11.71 -26.25 -14.81
C SER A 83 -12.09 -25.29 -13.68
N ARG A 84 -12.80 -25.76 -12.65
CA ARG A 84 -13.09 -24.98 -11.43
C ARG A 84 -11.80 -24.61 -10.70
N GLY A 85 -10.85 -25.54 -10.57
CA GLY A 85 -9.55 -25.27 -9.98
C GLY A 85 -8.73 -24.24 -10.75
N THR A 86 -8.68 -24.37 -12.08
CA THR A 86 -8.02 -23.40 -12.95
C THR A 86 -8.66 -22.02 -12.87
N LEU A 87 -9.99 -21.95 -12.80
CA LEU A 87 -10.70 -20.69 -12.59
C LEU A 87 -10.32 -20.06 -11.25
N LEU A 88 -10.24 -20.85 -10.17
CA LEU A 88 -9.78 -20.35 -8.86
C LEU A 88 -8.36 -19.77 -8.94
N VAL A 89 -7.43 -20.49 -9.58
CA VAL A 89 -6.06 -20.01 -9.79
C VAL A 89 -6.06 -18.70 -10.57
N GLY A 90 -6.90 -18.59 -11.60
CA GLY A 90 -7.09 -17.35 -12.38
C GLY A 90 -7.58 -16.18 -11.53
N LEU A 91 -8.58 -16.40 -10.66
CA LEU A 91 -9.11 -15.36 -9.77
C LEU A 91 -8.03 -14.84 -8.80
N VAL A 92 -7.28 -15.76 -8.17
CA VAL A 92 -6.18 -15.39 -7.26
C VAL A 92 -5.08 -14.64 -8.02
N SER A 93 -4.76 -15.07 -9.25
CA SER A 93 -3.72 -14.44 -10.07
C SER A 93 -4.12 -13.04 -10.55
N ALA A 94 -5.40 -12.83 -10.87
CA ALA A 94 -5.92 -11.50 -11.23
C ALA A 94 -5.82 -10.53 -10.04
N TYR A 95 -6.16 -10.99 -8.83
CA TYR A 95 -5.97 -10.22 -7.61
C TYR A 95 -4.49 -9.93 -7.33
N GLU A 96 -3.62 -10.94 -7.43
CA GLU A 96 -2.17 -10.77 -7.29
C GLU A 96 -1.63 -9.71 -8.26
N GLY A 97 -2.08 -9.71 -9.52
CA GLY A 97 -1.71 -8.69 -10.51
C GLY A 97 -2.14 -7.28 -10.12
N LEU A 98 -3.37 -7.11 -9.61
CA LEU A 98 -3.86 -5.84 -9.08
C LEU A 98 -2.93 -5.32 -7.97
N ILE A 99 -2.61 -6.17 -7.00
CA ILE A 99 -1.78 -5.79 -5.86
C ILE A 99 -0.35 -5.45 -6.29
N HIS A 100 0.22 -6.23 -7.21
CA HIS A 100 1.54 -5.93 -7.76
C HIS A 100 1.58 -4.54 -8.38
N ASP A 101 0.65 -4.26 -9.30
CA ASP A 101 0.59 -2.96 -9.97
C ASP A 101 0.38 -1.83 -8.94
N PHE A 102 -0.47 -2.06 -7.94
CA PHE A 102 -0.74 -1.10 -6.87
C PHE A 102 0.52 -0.78 -6.03
N LEU A 103 1.22 -1.79 -5.51
CA LEU A 103 2.43 -1.59 -4.71
C LEU A 103 3.53 -0.88 -5.50
N LEU A 104 3.63 -1.18 -6.80
CA LEU A 104 4.57 -0.50 -7.69
C LEU A 104 4.19 0.95 -7.95
N LEU A 105 2.90 1.25 -8.08
CA LEU A 105 2.42 2.63 -8.19
C LEU A 105 2.75 3.45 -6.94
N CYS A 106 2.52 2.91 -5.73
CA CYS A 106 2.95 3.56 -4.50
C CYS A 106 4.47 3.85 -4.50
N CYS A 107 5.26 2.94 -5.09
CA CYS A 107 6.71 3.11 -5.20
C CYS A 107 7.18 4.03 -6.34
N GLN A 108 6.29 4.48 -7.25
CA GLN A 108 6.64 5.45 -8.28
C GLN A 108 6.80 6.86 -7.69
N SER A 109 6.05 7.17 -6.62
CA SER A 109 6.26 8.39 -5.85
C SER A 109 7.55 8.29 -5.03
N TYR A 110 8.45 9.25 -5.23
CA TYR A 110 9.71 9.32 -4.47
C TYR A 110 9.44 9.40 -2.96
N ALA A 111 8.46 10.20 -2.54
CA ALA A 111 8.12 10.40 -1.14
C ALA A 111 7.61 9.11 -0.49
N LEU A 112 6.65 8.43 -1.11
CA LEU A 112 6.12 7.16 -0.60
C LEU A 112 7.17 6.04 -0.60
N ALA A 113 7.99 5.95 -1.65
CA ALA A 113 9.05 4.95 -1.72
C ALA A 113 10.13 5.17 -0.65
N THR A 114 10.50 6.43 -0.39
CA THR A 114 11.45 6.80 0.67
C THR A 114 10.87 6.48 2.04
N LYS A 115 9.59 6.81 2.26
CA LYS A 115 8.86 6.46 3.48
C LYS A 115 8.81 4.95 3.70
N ALA A 116 8.49 4.18 2.68
CA ALA A 116 8.49 2.72 2.74
C ALA A 116 9.86 2.14 3.10
N ALA A 117 10.95 2.70 2.54
CA ALA A 117 12.30 2.30 2.90
C ALA A 117 12.63 2.63 4.37
N SER A 118 12.19 3.78 4.88
CA SER A 118 12.37 4.15 6.30
C SER A 118 11.56 3.26 7.25
N ASN A 119 10.40 2.78 6.81
CA ASN A 119 9.50 1.95 7.60
C ASN A 119 9.85 0.45 7.59
N LEU A 120 10.91 0.03 6.89
CA LEU A 120 11.32 -1.39 6.86
C LEU A 120 11.62 -1.95 8.25
N ASN A 121 12.08 -1.09 9.17
CA ASN A 121 12.34 -1.48 10.55
C ASN A 121 11.08 -1.71 11.39
N ASN A 122 9.91 -1.38 10.86
CA ASN A 122 8.62 -1.64 11.49
C ASN A 122 7.96 -2.92 10.95
N LEU A 123 8.55 -3.55 9.94
CA LEU A 123 8.05 -4.83 9.43
C LEU A 123 8.30 -5.96 10.42
N GLU A 124 7.30 -6.80 10.56
CA GLU A 124 7.39 -8.07 11.27
C GLU A 124 8.49 -8.98 10.68
N PRO A 125 9.18 -9.81 11.50
CA PRO A 125 10.29 -10.64 11.03
C PRO A 125 9.94 -11.57 9.86
N TYR A 126 8.73 -12.12 9.84
CA TYR A 126 8.29 -13.02 8.77
C TYR A 126 8.03 -12.26 7.45
N ASP A 127 7.53 -11.03 7.49
CA ASP A 127 7.31 -10.22 6.29
C ASP A 127 8.65 -9.71 5.73
N ARG A 128 9.61 -9.35 6.58
CA ARG A 128 11.00 -9.07 6.14
C ARG A 128 11.65 -10.28 5.48
N THR A 129 11.50 -11.45 6.09
CA THR A 129 12.02 -12.71 5.56
C THR A 129 11.36 -13.04 4.23
N TYR A 130 10.04 -12.86 4.14
CA TYR A 130 9.28 -13.06 2.91
C TYR A 130 9.80 -12.18 1.79
N LEU A 131 9.99 -10.89 2.04
CA LEU A 131 10.54 -9.94 1.06
C LEU A 131 12.03 -10.18 0.80
N GLY A 132 12.75 -10.86 1.71
CA GLY A 132 14.18 -11.10 1.61
C GLY A 132 14.99 -9.82 1.76
N LEU A 133 14.59 -8.96 2.70
CA LEU A 133 15.19 -7.66 2.99
C LEU A 133 16.36 -7.79 3.98
N LYS A 134 17.37 -6.94 3.81
CA LYS A 134 18.46 -6.73 4.77
C LYS A 134 18.15 -5.52 5.66
N VAL A 135 18.90 -5.36 6.75
CA VAL A 135 18.72 -4.27 7.73
C VAL A 135 18.85 -2.88 7.09
N ASP A 136 19.70 -2.73 6.07
CA ASP A 136 19.95 -1.46 5.36
C ASP A 136 19.56 -1.53 3.87
N CYS A 137 18.31 -1.90 3.61
CA CYS A 137 17.79 -2.01 2.25
C CYS A 137 17.51 -0.62 1.64
N SER A 138 18.14 -0.31 0.50
CA SER A 138 17.84 0.91 -0.25
C SER A 138 16.42 0.89 -0.82
N ARG A 139 15.89 2.08 -1.16
CA ARG A 139 14.62 2.22 -1.89
C ARG A 139 14.58 1.37 -3.16
N ASP A 140 15.62 1.45 -3.98
CA ASP A 140 15.66 0.74 -5.26
C ASP A 140 15.72 -0.78 -5.05
N GLU A 141 16.42 -1.24 -4.00
CA GLU A 141 16.39 -2.65 -3.61
C GLU A 141 14.99 -3.06 -3.17
N LEU A 142 14.29 -2.27 -2.33
CA LEU A 142 12.91 -2.55 -1.92
C LEU A 142 11.98 -2.71 -3.13
N ILE A 143 12.01 -1.77 -4.07
CA ILE A 143 11.22 -1.82 -5.29
C ILE A 143 11.52 -3.11 -6.07
N MET A 144 12.81 -3.46 -6.20
CA MET A 144 13.22 -4.69 -6.87
C MET A 144 12.75 -5.95 -6.14
N LYS A 145 12.66 -5.95 -4.80
CA LYS A 145 12.08 -7.06 -4.04
C LYS A 145 10.58 -7.15 -4.26
N LEU A 146 9.85 -6.05 -4.15
CA LEU A 146 8.40 -6.00 -4.39
C LEU A 146 8.05 -6.50 -5.80
N LYS A 147 8.82 -6.10 -6.83
CA LYS A 147 8.63 -6.59 -8.21
C LYS A 147 8.73 -8.10 -8.37
N LYS A 148 9.51 -8.78 -7.52
CA LYS A 148 9.83 -10.22 -7.66
C LYS A 148 8.99 -11.13 -6.78
N LYS A 149 8.25 -10.58 -5.83
CA LYS A 149 7.54 -11.36 -4.80
C LYS A 149 6.07 -11.45 -5.11
N THR A 150 5.53 -12.65 -5.14
CA THR A 150 4.10 -12.88 -5.33
C THR A 150 3.28 -12.30 -4.19
N PHE A 151 2.23 -11.53 -4.48
CA PHE A 151 1.33 -10.97 -3.46
C PHE A 151 -0.07 -11.53 -3.58
N HIS A 152 -0.20 -12.83 -3.34
CA HIS A 152 -1.51 -13.47 -3.34
C HIS A 152 -2.27 -13.29 -2.03
N ASP A 153 -1.57 -13.10 -0.88
CA ASP A 153 -2.15 -13.07 0.49
C ASP A 153 -2.69 -11.71 0.94
N PRO A 154 -4.02 -11.48 0.96
CA PRO A 154 -4.60 -10.21 1.38
C PRO A 154 -4.17 -9.79 2.77
N MET A 155 -3.98 -10.73 3.71
CA MET A 155 -3.54 -10.38 5.06
C MET A 155 -2.10 -9.88 5.07
N GLN A 156 -1.24 -10.51 4.28
CA GLN A 156 0.12 -10.03 4.07
C GLN A 156 0.11 -8.67 3.38
N VAL A 157 -0.70 -8.51 2.34
CA VAL A 157 -0.80 -7.26 1.59
C VAL A 157 -1.26 -6.12 2.50
N THR A 158 -2.32 -6.32 3.28
CA THR A 158 -2.79 -5.33 4.28
C THR A 158 -1.66 -4.95 5.23
N ARG A 159 -0.98 -5.91 5.87
CA ARG A 159 0.12 -5.60 6.80
C ARG A 159 1.25 -4.83 6.13
N LEU A 160 1.66 -5.26 4.94
CA LEU A 160 2.70 -4.59 4.17
C LEU A 160 2.30 -3.17 3.82
N CYS A 161 1.09 -2.93 3.34
CA CYS A 161 0.59 -1.60 3.01
C CYS A 161 0.50 -0.69 4.25
N ASN A 162 -0.01 -1.21 5.36
CA ASN A 162 -0.14 -0.46 6.61
C ASN A 162 1.23 -0.06 7.16
N VAL A 163 2.25 -0.92 7.03
CA VAL A 163 3.60 -0.61 7.52
C VAL A 163 4.39 0.25 6.53
N LEU A 164 4.47 -0.16 5.27
CA LEU A 164 5.31 0.49 4.27
C LEU A 164 4.79 1.87 3.88
N PHE A 165 3.47 2.01 3.72
CA PHE A 165 2.88 3.23 3.18
C PHE A 165 2.01 3.97 4.20
N GLU A 166 1.80 3.41 5.40
CA GLU A 166 0.83 3.94 6.38
C GLU A 166 -0.59 4.07 5.80
N LEU A 167 -0.95 3.17 4.87
CA LEU A 167 -2.29 3.08 4.35
C LEU A 167 -3.13 2.22 5.31
N PRO A 168 -4.14 2.75 6.01
CA PRO A 168 -4.80 2.03 7.10
C PRO A 168 -5.84 1.02 6.59
N LEU A 169 -5.40 0.02 5.83
CA LEU A 169 -6.30 -1.02 5.33
C LEU A 169 -6.82 -1.89 6.47
N PRO A 170 -8.09 -2.30 6.43
CA PRO A 170 -8.68 -3.13 7.46
C PRO A 170 -8.05 -4.53 7.40
N GLY A 171 -7.74 -5.07 8.58
CA GLY A 171 -7.41 -6.48 8.73
C GLY A 171 -8.64 -7.35 8.46
N ALA A 172 -8.42 -8.59 8.02
CA ALA A 172 -9.51 -9.53 7.83
C ALA A 172 -9.96 -10.16 9.15
N HIS A 173 -11.26 -10.43 9.27
CA HIS A 173 -11.85 -11.16 10.38
C HIS A 173 -11.42 -12.63 10.40
N ASP A 174 -11.49 -13.31 11.55
CA ASP A 174 -11.06 -14.72 11.71
C ASP A 174 -11.64 -15.69 10.68
N LYS A 175 -12.90 -15.44 10.27
CA LYS A 175 -13.58 -16.24 9.24
C LYS A 175 -12.95 -16.04 7.85
N GLU A 176 -12.55 -14.81 7.53
CA GLU A 176 -11.89 -14.47 6.27
C GLU A 176 -10.46 -15.00 6.26
N VAL A 177 -9.74 -14.92 7.38
CA VAL A 177 -8.40 -15.52 7.55
C VAL A 177 -8.45 -17.03 7.30
N SER A 178 -9.41 -17.73 7.91
CA SER A 178 -9.58 -19.17 7.74
C SER A 178 -9.93 -19.53 6.31
N TYR A 179 -10.85 -18.78 5.70
CA TYR A 179 -11.21 -18.93 4.30
C TYR A 179 -10.00 -18.77 3.38
N TYR A 180 -9.22 -17.70 3.58
CA TYR A 180 -8.11 -17.38 2.71
C TYR A 180 -6.96 -18.39 2.81
N LYS A 181 -6.67 -18.91 4.01
CA LYS A 181 -5.73 -20.02 4.19
C LYS A 181 -6.16 -21.26 3.41
N ALA A 182 -7.46 -21.58 3.39
CA ALA A 182 -7.98 -22.68 2.58
C ALA A 182 -7.90 -22.39 1.08
N LEU A 183 -8.20 -21.15 0.68
CA LEU A 183 -8.09 -20.67 -0.70
C LEU A 183 -6.68 -20.83 -1.25
N LEU A 184 -5.66 -20.45 -0.48
CA LEU A 184 -4.26 -20.61 -0.88
C LEU A 184 -3.82 -22.05 -1.02
N LYS A 185 -4.21 -22.89 -0.08
CA LYS A 185 -3.94 -24.33 -0.18
C LYS A 185 -4.56 -24.92 -1.44
N ALA A 186 -5.80 -24.53 -1.74
CA ALA A 186 -6.47 -24.92 -2.98
C ALA A 186 -5.68 -24.44 -4.20
N ARG A 187 -5.38 -23.12 -4.29
CA ARG A 187 -4.63 -22.52 -5.39
C ARG A 187 -3.30 -23.22 -5.60
N ASN A 188 -2.51 -23.44 -4.56
CA ASN A 188 -1.20 -24.09 -4.66
C ASN A 188 -1.33 -25.55 -5.10
N SER A 189 -2.34 -26.27 -4.61
CA SER A 189 -2.63 -27.64 -5.04
C SER A 189 -2.96 -27.69 -6.54
N TYR A 190 -3.77 -26.77 -7.06
CA TYR A 190 -4.11 -26.73 -8.49
C TYR A 190 -2.98 -26.19 -9.36
N THR A 191 -2.13 -25.32 -8.84
CA THR A 191 -0.96 -24.78 -9.57
C THR A 191 0.15 -25.83 -9.73
N HIS A 192 0.40 -26.64 -8.69
CA HIS A 192 1.57 -27.53 -8.67
C HIS A 192 1.23 -29.02 -8.79
N ASN A 193 0.06 -29.45 -8.31
CA ASN A 193 -0.26 -30.86 -8.10
C ASN A 193 -1.60 -31.29 -8.74
N GLY A 194 -2.10 -30.55 -9.74
CA GLY A 194 -3.37 -30.86 -10.41
C GLY A 194 -4.59 -30.90 -9.47
N GLY A 195 -4.52 -30.23 -8.32
CA GLY A 195 -5.59 -30.15 -7.33
C GLY A 195 -5.55 -31.24 -6.27
N TYR A 196 -4.39 -31.87 -6.04
CA TYR A 196 -4.19 -32.88 -5.00
C TYR A 196 -3.15 -32.45 -3.96
N GLU A 197 -3.37 -32.83 -2.70
CA GLU A 197 -2.43 -32.68 -1.59
C GLU A 197 -2.36 -34.02 -0.85
N ASN A 198 -1.18 -34.65 -0.79
CA ASN A 198 -0.98 -35.96 -0.16
C ASN A 198 -1.96 -37.05 -0.64
N GLY A 199 -2.25 -37.09 -1.95
CA GLY A 199 -3.20 -38.03 -2.56
C GLY A 199 -4.67 -37.69 -2.32
N LYS A 200 -4.99 -36.66 -1.54
CA LYS A 200 -6.35 -36.17 -1.32
C LYS A 200 -6.65 -35.01 -2.24
N GLU A 201 -7.77 -35.10 -2.96
CA GLU A 201 -8.27 -34.00 -3.79
C GLU A 201 -8.70 -32.79 -2.94
N PHE A 202 -8.30 -31.61 -3.38
CA PHE A 202 -8.86 -30.35 -2.92
C PHE A 202 -10.15 -30.05 -3.71
N LYS A 203 -11.31 -30.24 -3.07
CA LYS A 203 -12.61 -30.00 -3.70
C LYS A 203 -12.93 -28.52 -3.71
N ILE A 204 -13.12 -27.95 -4.90
CA ILE A 204 -13.59 -26.58 -5.10
C ILE A 204 -15.02 -26.66 -5.61
N SER A 205 -15.94 -25.99 -4.93
CA SER A 205 -17.33 -25.86 -5.37
C SER A 205 -17.58 -24.55 -6.11
N MET A 206 -18.65 -24.50 -6.91
CA MET A 206 -19.12 -23.27 -7.53
C MET A 206 -19.45 -22.18 -6.51
N LYS A 207 -19.95 -22.57 -5.32
CA LYS A 207 -20.15 -21.64 -4.20
C LYS A 207 -18.83 -20.98 -3.78
N THR A 208 -17.75 -21.76 -3.67
CA THR A 208 -16.42 -21.25 -3.31
C THR A 208 -15.88 -20.29 -4.37
N LEU A 209 -16.06 -20.62 -5.65
CA LEU A 209 -15.65 -19.74 -6.75
C LEU A 209 -16.40 -18.42 -6.75
N ARG A 210 -17.73 -18.45 -6.60
CA ARG A 210 -18.56 -17.23 -6.57
C ARG A 210 -18.23 -16.36 -5.36
N PHE A 211 -17.96 -16.98 -4.22
CA PHE A 211 -17.52 -16.25 -3.03
C PHE A 211 -16.12 -15.64 -3.26
N SER A 212 -15.15 -16.39 -3.79
CA SER A 212 -13.80 -15.87 -4.12
C SER A 212 -13.88 -14.66 -5.04
N PHE A 213 -14.68 -14.76 -6.11
CA PHE A 213 -14.89 -13.71 -7.09
C PHE A 213 -15.42 -12.42 -6.44
N LYS A 214 -16.50 -12.53 -5.66
CA LYS A 214 -17.07 -11.39 -4.94
C LYS A 214 -16.10 -10.80 -3.93
N TYR A 215 -15.37 -11.66 -3.24
CA TYR A 215 -14.42 -11.25 -2.21
C TYR A 215 -13.26 -10.46 -2.80
N PHE A 216 -12.65 -10.92 -3.91
CA PHE A 216 -11.58 -10.16 -4.57
C PHE A 216 -12.05 -8.84 -5.15
N HIS A 217 -13.28 -8.76 -5.66
CA HIS A 217 -13.89 -7.48 -6.03
C HIS A 217 -14.04 -6.53 -4.84
N MET A 218 -14.62 -7.02 -3.74
CA MET A 218 -14.77 -6.22 -2.52
C MET A 218 -13.42 -5.70 -2.02
N LEU A 219 -12.38 -6.55 -2.04
CA LEU A 219 -11.03 -6.13 -1.69
C LEU A 219 -10.52 -5.04 -2.64
N ALA A 220 -10.63 -5.25 -3.96
CA ALA A 220 -10.24 -4.27 -4.96
C ALA A 220 -10.91 -2.92 -4.69
N ASP A 221 -12.23 -2.88 -4.59
CA ASP A 221 -13.01 -1.66 -4.33
C ASP A 221 -12.59 -1.00 -3.00
N SER A 222 -12.26 -1.79 -1.97
CA SER A 222 -11.75 -1.26 -0.70
C SER A 222 -10.42 -0.54 -0.89
N TYR A 223 -9.46 -1.09 -1.65
CA TYR A 223 -8.19 -0.40 -1.90
C TYR A 223 -8.41 0.96 -2.57
N GLU A 224 -9.30 1.03 -3.55
CA GLU A 224 -9.64 2.29 -4.24
C GLU A 224 -10.16 3.33 -3.24
N GLN A 225 -11.11 2.93 -2.39
CA GLN A 225 -11.68 3.79 -1.36
C GLN A 225 -10.63 4.29 -0.36
N TYR A 226 -9.84 3.38 0.23
CA TYR A 226 -8.87 3.75 1.25
C TYR A 226 -7.76 4.66 0.71
N VAL A 227 -7.35 4.47 -0.55
CA VAL A 227 -6.37 5.36 -1.18
C VAL A 227 -6.95 6.76 -1.40
N ALA A 228 -8.21 6.86 -1.83
CA ALA A 228 -8.89 8.15 -1.97
C ALA A 228 -9.04 8.87 -0.62
N GLU A 229 -9.46 8.15 0.42
CA GLU A 229 -9.57 8.69 1.79
C GLU A 229 -8.21 9.16 2.31
N GLN A 230 -7.14 8.40 2.03
CA GLN A 230 -5.78 8.75 2.44
C GLN A 230 -5.26 10.00 1.72
N ALA A 231 -5.60 10.18 0.43
CA ALA A 231 -5.25 11.40 -0.32
C ALA A 231 -5.96 12.63 0.23
N ILE A 232 -7.25 12.52 0.54
CA ILE A 232 -8.05 13.60 1.16
C ILE A 232 -7.48 13.94 2.54
N THR A 233 -7.21 12.93 3.37
CA THR A 233 -6.65 13.13 4.71
C THR A 233 -5.29 13.83 4.66
N ALA A 234 -4.41 13.42 3.73
CA ALA A 234 -3.11 14.05 3.57
C ALA A 234 -3.21 15.51 3.11
N ALA A 235 -4.17 15.83 2.24
CA ALA A 235 -4.42 17.22 1.83
C ALA A 235 -4.96 18.07 2.98
N ASP A 236 -5.93 17.55 3.74
CA ASP A 236 -6.49 18.23 4.92
C ASP A 236 -5.44 18.47 6.01
N GLU A 237 -4.48 17.55 6.18
CA GLU A 237 -3.34 17.72 7.09
C GLU A 237 -2.39 18.82 6.60
N ALA A 238 -2.11 18.87 5.29
CA ALA A 238 -1.25 19.89 4.71
C ALA A 238 -1.83 21.30 4.85
N ASP A 239 -3.14 21.47 4.68
CA ASP A 239 -3.80 22.78 4.81
C ASP A 239 -3.92 23.27 6.26
N LYS A 240 -3.76 22.38 7.25
CA LYS A 240 -3.81 22.71 8.69
C LYS A 240 -2.42 22.93 9.30
N THR A 241 -1.37 22.60 8.57
CA THR A 241 0.03 22.64 9.00
C THR A 241 0.66 23.98 8.64
#